data_AF-K2PS21-F1
#
_entry.id   AF-K2PS21-F1
#
_cell.length_a   1.000
_cell.length_b   1.000
_cell.length_c   1.000
_cell.angle_alpha   90.00
_cell.angle_beta   90.00
_cell.angle_gamma   90.00
#
_symmetry.space_group_name_H-M   'P 1'
#
loop_
_entity.id
_entity.type
_entity.pdbx_description
1 polymer ?
#
loop_
_entity_poly.entity_id
_entity_poly.type
_entity_poly.pdbx_seq_one_letter_code
_entity_poly.pdbx_strand_id
1 'polypeptide(L)'
;MKIKFVGFAAVALLALLACNNDDDSNNGPTLRDLTEVTAENETDLQAYLKTHFYNYEEFENPPADFDYKIVFDTIAGDNAGKTPLIERPELRDTVIKIDDVPQKMYMLIARQGASEEHPLLGDQVVVKYEASYMNGIVQDASNVEVSFNTLGGLTEGFAWFCTKLNVGTGYDAENQPDDGTIVWNNDYGIGAVFVPSGLAYYSSGNYNPYIFKVDMLAYSLADQDQIYDFNTRSYISSPDGIPSRLEDLNGNGDPRDDDSDGDGIANYLDADDDNDGILTLYEYDVLPDNNNNGIIDEGDGDGIPDDSDGDGIPDYLDPDNQIGSGK
;
A
#
# COMPACT_ATOMS: atom_id res chain seq x y z
N MET A 1 -82.72 -3.77 31.07
CA MET A 1 -82.12 -2.82 30.12
C MET A 1 -81.28 -3.62 29.13
N LYS A 2 -81.74 -3.67 27.87
CA LYS A 2 -81.00 -4.20 26.71
C LYS A 2 -80.43 -2.98 25.96
N ILE A 3 -79.30 -3.12 25.27
CA ILE A 3 -79.08 -2.85 23.83
C ILE A 3 -77.58 -2.89 23.50
N LYS A 4 -77.26 -3.56 22.39
CA LYS A 4 -75.97 -3.69 21.69
C LYS A 4 -75.81 -2.58 20.64
N PHE A 5 -74.57 -2.28 20.22
CA PHE A 5 -74.04 -2.02 18.85
C PHE A 5 -72.82 -1.08 18.95
N VAL A 6 -71.59 -1.55 18.69
CA VAL A 6 -70.81 -1.49 17.42
C VAL A 6 -70.49 -0.06 16.96
N GLY A 7 -69.19 0.24 16.89
CA GLY A 7 -68.61 1.41 16.21
C GLY A 7 -67.11 1.17 15.93
N PHE A 8 -66.80 0.91 14.67
CA PHE A 8 -65.48 0.68 14.05
C PHE A 8 -64.81 2.03 13.73
N ALA A 9 -63.49 2.17 13.94
CA ALA A 9 -62.53 3.15 13.34
C ALA A 9 -61.39 3.42 14.37
N ALA A 10 -60.10 3.54 14.05
CA ALA A 10 -59.34 3.50 12.82
C ALA A 10 -57.84 3.39 13.18
N VAL A 11 -57.09 2.62 12.37
CA VAL A 11 -55.73 2.88 11.82
C VAL A 11 -54.61 3.10 12.87
N ALA A 12 -53.85 2.05 13.19
CA ALA A 12 -52.60 1.65 12.51
C ALA A 12 -51.51 2.74 12.58
N LEU A 13 -50.66 2.66 13.61
CA LEU A 13 -49.40 3.39 13.66
C LEU A 13 -48.42 2.69 12.72
N LEU A 14 -48.06 3.38 11.63
CA LEU A 14 -47.15 2.93 10.60
C LEU A 14 -45.77 2.58 11.21
N ALA A 15 -45.46 1.29 11.24
CA ALA A 15 -44.11 0.79 11.09
C ALA A 15 -43.92 0.48 9.60
N LEU A 16 -43.55 1.48 8.80
CA LEU A 16 -43.14 1.30 7.41
C LEU A 16 -42.14 2.40 7.02
N LEU A 17 -40.86 2.08 7.17
CA LEU A 17 -39.83 2.31 6.15
C LEU A 17 -38.90 1.09 6.15
N ALA A 18 -39.48 -0.06 5.81
CA ALA A 18 -38.74 -1.14 5.17
C ALA A 18 -38.86 -0.88 3.68
N CYS A 19 -37.80 -0.40 3.04
CA CYS A 19 -37.68 -0.48 1.59
C CYS A 19 -37.35 -1.94 1.26
N ASN A 20 -38.38 -2.74 1.01
CA ASN A 20 -38.27 -3.83 0.03
C ASN A 20 -38.62 -3.20 -1.31
N ASN A 21 -37.63 -3.04 -2.19
CA ASN A 21 -37.85 -3.19 -3.61
C ASN A 21 -36.98 -4.37 -4.03
N ASP A 22 -37.64 -5.51 -4.14
CA ASP A 22 -37.16 -6.65 -4.89
C ASP A 22 -37.23 -6.27 -6.37
N ASP A 23 -36.09 -6.07 -7.01
CA ASP A 23 -35.89 -6.27 -8.45
C ASP A 23 -34.50 -6.89 -8.62
N ASP A 24 -34.49 -8.12 -9.14
CA ASP A 24 -33.33 -9.01 -9.27
C ASP A 24 -32.22 -8.44 -10.16
N SER A 25 -31.03 -8.20 -9.59
CA SER A 25 -29.77 -8.42 -10.31
C SER A 25 -28.62 -8.65 -9.32
N ASN A 26 -28.34 -9.91 -9.00
CA ASN A 26 -27.02 -10.38 -8.57
C ASN A 26 -26.31 -9.51 -7.50
N ASN A 27 -26.96 -9.24 -6.36
CA ASN A 27 -26.23 -8.67 -5.22
C ASN A 27 -25.27 -9.74 -4.71
N GLY A 28 -23.98 -9.55 -4.98
CA GLY A 28 -22.91 -10.27 -4.29
C GLY A 28 -23.09 -10.16 -2.76
N PRO A 29 -22.36 -10.97 -1.98
CA PRO A 29 -22.43 -10.89 -0.53
C PRO A 29 -22.22 -9.43 -0.10
N THR A 30 -23.20 -8.86 0.59
CA THR A 30 -23.04 -7.53 1.19
C THR A 30 -21.92 -7.61 2.20
N LEU A 31 -20.89 -6.77 2.03
CA LEU A 31 -19.81 -6.68 3.01
C LEU A 31 -20.38 -6.27 4.38
N ARG A 32 -19.74 -6.73 5.46
CA ARG A 32 -20.06 -6.28 6.83
C ARG A 32 -19.79 -4.79 6.97
N ASP A 33 -20.19 -4.18 8.09
CA ASP A 33 -19.80 -2.80 8.37
C ASP A 33 -18.31 -2.72 8.70
N LEU A 34 -17.57 -1.83 8.02
CA LEU A 34 -16.11 -1.72 8.20
C LEU A 34 -15.76 -1.30 9.63
N THR A 35 -16.53 -0.39 10.24
CA THR A 35 -16.26 0.08 11.62
C THR A 35 -16.44 -1.04 12.64
N GLU A 36 -17.47 -1.87 12.48
CA GLU A 36 -17.69 -3.07 13.30
C GLU A 36 -16.52 -4.05 13.19
N VAL A 37 -16.12 -4.37 11.95
CA VAL A 37 -15.02 -5.32 11.69
C VAL A 37 -13.69 -4.79 12.23
N THR A 38 -13.42 -3.49 12.07
CA THR A 38 -12.20 -2.86 12.62
C THR A 38 -12.13 -2.99 14.14
N ALA A 39 -13.25 -2.80 14.85
CA ALA A 39 -13.29 -2.95 16.32
C ALA A 39 -13.05 -4.41 16.78
N GLU A 40 -13.59 -5.38 16.03
CA GLU A 40 -13.34 -6.81 16.27
C GLU A 40 -11.86 -7.16 16.03
N ASN A 41 -11.31 -6.74 14.89
CA ASN A 41 -9.93 -6.97 14.50
C ASN A 41 -8.94 -6.36 15.50
N GLU A 42 -9.17 -5.13 15.96
CA GLU A 42 -8.33 -4.50 16.99
C GLU A 42 -8.35 -5.30 18.30
N THR A 43 -9.51 -5.84 18.69
CA THR A 43 -9.63 -6.70 19.88
C THR A 43 -8.78 -7.96 19.73
N ASP A 44 -8.86 -8.63 18.58
CA ASP A 44 -8.14 -9.86 18.31
C ASP A 44 -6.62 -9.62 18.19
N LEU A 45 -6.20 -8.56 17.51
CA LEU A 45 -4.81 -8.14 17.38
C LEU A 45 -4.20 -7.86 18.75
N GLN A 46 -4.89 -7.08 19.59
CA GLN A 46 -4.47 -6.80 20.96
C GLN A 46 -4.36 -8.07 21.80
N ALA A 47 -5.30 -9.02 21.65
CA ALA A 47 -5.25 -10.29 22.35
C ALA A 47 -4.03 -11.12 21.91
N TYR A 48 -3.76 -11.20 20.61
CA TYR A 48 -2.59 -11.89 20.06
C TYR A 48 -1.29 -11.30 20.62
N LEU A 49 -1.10 -9.98 20.49
CA LEU A 49 0.13 -9.29 20.89
C LEU A 49 0.42 -9.36 22.40
N LYS A 50 -0.62 -9.50 23.24
CA LYS A 50 -0.48 -9.67 24.70
C LYS A 50 -0.13 -11.10 25.12
N THR A 51 -0.42 -12.08 24.27
CA THR A 51 -0.32 -13.50 24.62
C THR A 51 0.77 -14.23 23.86
N HIS A 52 1.39 -13.59 22.87
CA HIS A 52 2.46 -14.16 22.06
C HIS A 52 3.76 -13.37 22.24
N PHE A 53 4.86 -14.06 21.97
CA PHE A 53 6.21 -13.49 21.86
C PHE A 53 6.83 -13.98 20.53
N TYR A 54 7.93 -13.35 20.10
CA TYR A 54 8.76 -13.90 19.03
C TYR A 54 10.10 -14.37 19.58
N ASN A 55 10.89 -15.07 18.78
CA ASN A 55 12.24 -15.54 19.11
C ASN A 55 13.30 -14.40 19.27
N TYR A 56 12.98 -13.33 20.01
CA TYR A 56 13.82 -12.15 20.19
C TYR A 56 15.21 -12.45 20.76
N GLU A 57 15.35 -13.46 21.62
CA GLU A 57 16.65 -13.83 22.19
C GLU A 57 17.63 -14.34 21.12
N GLU A 58 17.12 -15.00 20.07
CA GLU A 58 17.95 -15.44 18.94
C GLU A 58 18.35 -14.25 18.07
N PHE A 59 17.50 -13.24 17.91
CA PHE A 59 17.87 -11.99 17.23
C PHE A 59 18.88 -11.16 18.04
N GLU A 60 18.73 -11.11 19.37
CA GLU A 60 19.64 -10.40 20.28
C GLU A 60 21.00 -11.08 20.40
N ASN A 61 21.03 -12.43 20.36
CA ASN A 61 22.26 -13.23 20.43
C ASN A 61 22.24 -14.35 19.36
N PRO A 62 22.49 -14.01 18.07
CA PRO A 62 22.38 -14.96 16.97
C PRO A 62 23.30 -16.18 17.13
N PRO A 63 22.76 -17.41 17.17
CA PRO A 63 23.58 -18.61 17.03
C PRO A 63 24.21 -18.70 15.64
N ALA A 64 25.26 -19.53 15.50
CA ALA A 64 26.04 -19.62 14.27
C ALA A 64 25.24 -20.11 13.04
N ASP A 65 24.15 -20.84 13.27
CA ASP A 65 23.26 -21.43 12.27
C ASP A 65 21.89 -20.76 12.23
N PHE A 66 21.75 -19.56 12.79
CA PHE A 66 20.48 -18.83 12.77
C PHE A 66 20.06 -18.47 11.34
N ASP A 67 18.84 -18.84 10.97
CA ASP A 67 18.24 -18.56 9.67
C ASP A 67 17.54 -17.20 9.61
N TYR A 68 17.57 -16.45 10.72
CA TYR A 68 16.90 -15.16 10.91
C TYR A 68 15.38 -15.18 10.64
N LYS A 69 14.72 -16.34 10.76
CA LYS A 69 13.27 -16.42 10.63
C LYS A 69 12.57 -16.03 11.92
N ILE A 70 11.53 -15.18 11.77
CA ILE A 70 10.63 -14.84 12.88
C ILE A 70 9.73 -16.04 13.18
N VAL A 71 9.81 -16.51 14.42
CA VAL A 71 8.95 -17.56 14.97
C VAL A 71 8.14 -16.98 16.12
N PHE A 72 6.82 -17.09 16.03
CA PHE A 72 5.90 -16.70 17.09
C PHE A 72 5.50 -17.91 17.92
N ASP A 73 5.38 -17.73 19.23
CA ASP A 73 4.85 -18.74 20.15
C ASP A 73 4.08 -18.06 21.29
N THR A 74 3.31 -18.85 22.02
CA THR A 74 2.44 -18.43 23.12
C THR A 74 3.20 -18.32 24.45
N ILE A 75 2.82 -17.34 25.26
CA ILE A 75 3.31 -17.15 26.63
C ILE A 75 2.58 -18.13 27.55
N ALA A 76 3.06 -19.37 27.55
CA ALA A 76 2.53 -20.46 28.35
C ALA A 76 3.62 -21.50 28.66
N GLY A 77 3.43 -22.27 29.73
CA GLY A 77 4.36 -23.35 30.09
C GLY A 77 5.79 -22.84 30.27
N ASP A 78 6.73 -23.41 29.50
CA ASP A 78 8.14 -23.04 29.52
C ASP A 78 8.39 -21.58 29.05
N ASN A 79 7.45 -21.01 28.30
CA ASN A 79 7.50 -19.63 27.80
C ASN A 79 6.83 -18.61 28.74
N ALA A 80 6.35 -19.01 29.93
CA ALA A 80 5.58 -18.13 30.81
C ALA A 80 6.33 -16.87 31.28
N GLY A 81 7.67 -16.85 31.17
CA GLY A 81 8.51 -15.69 31.50
C GLY A 81 8.88 -14.80 30.30
N LYS A 82 8.40 -15.12 29.09
CA LYS A 82 8.73 -14.36 27.88
C LYS A 82 8.02 -13.00 27.87
N THR A 83 8.68 -12.01 27.26
CA THR A 83 8.10 -10.67 27.10
C THR A 83 7.06 -10.69 25.97
N PRO A 84 5.82 -10.22 26.21
CA PRO A 84 4.80 -10.09 25.18
C PRO A 84 5.24 -9.19 24.02
N LEU A 85 4.77 -9.49 22.81
CA LEU A 85 4.98 -8.65 21.62
C LEU A 85 4.57 -7.19 21.87
N ILE A 86 3.44 -6.96 22.56
CA ILE A 86 2.94 -5.61 22.84
C ILE A 86 3.88 -4.77 23.71
N GLU A 87 4.81 -5.41 24.43
CA GLU A 87 5.79 -4.74 25.31
C GLU A 87 7.18 -4.65 24.68
N ARG A 88 7.35 -5.18 23.46
CA ARG A 88 8.64 -5.18 22.76
C ARG A 88 8.97 -3.78 22.23
N PRO A 89 10.19 -3.26 22.45
CA PRO A 89 10.62 -1.98 21.90
C PRO A 89 10.68 -1.96 20.37
N GLU A 90 10.76 -3.13 19.75
CA GLU A 90 10.74 -3.32 18.29
C GLU A 90 9.34 -3.18 17.68
N LEU A 91 8.28 -3.27 18.49
CA LEU A 91 6.91 -3.14 18.02
C LEU A 91 6.53 -1.66 17.91
N ARG A 92 6.05 -1.27 16.73
CA ARG A 92 5.53 0.05 16.40
C ARG A 92 4.09 -0.09 15.93
N ASP A 93 3.34 1.01 15.92
CA ASP A 93 2.02 1.05 15.32
C ASP A 93 1.87 2.25 14.39
N THR A 94 0.96 2.10 13.43
CA THR A 94 0.52 3.19 12.56
C THR A 94 -0.97 3.06 12.28
N VAL A 95 -1.59 4.15 11.82
CA VAL A 95 -3.01 4.20 11.47
C VAL A 95 -3.14 4.69 10.04
N ILE A 96 -3.80 3.89 9.20
CA ILE A 96 -4.17 4.23 7.82
C ILE A 96 -5.69 4.30 7.76
N LYS A 97 -6.26 5.25 7.01
CA LYS A 97 -7.71 5.39 6.90
C LYS A 97 -8.21 4.73 5.63
N ILE A 98 -9.34 4.04 5.72
CA ILE A 98 -10.12 3.54 4.59
C ILE A 98 -11.52 4.10 4.75
N ASP A 99 -12.00 4.92 3.81
CA ASP A 99 -13.30 5.61 3.88
C ASP A 99 -13.51 6.33 5.24
N ASP A 100 -12.52 7.09 5.70
CA ASP A 100 -12.45 7.74 7.02
C ASP A 100 -12.42 6.80 8.24
N VAL A 101 -12.48 5.48 8.06
CA VAL A 101 -12.39 4.50 9.15
C VAL A 101 -10.93 4.19 9.45
N PRO A 102 -10.42 4.50 10.67
CA PRO A 102 -9.03 4.27 11.03
C PRO A 102 -8.72 2.79 11.21
N GLN A 103 -7.76 2.28 10.44
CA GLN A 103 -7.22 0.94 10.53
C GLN A 103 -5.84 0.99 11.21
N LYS A 104 -5.76 0.54 12.48
CA LYS A 104 -4.48 0.44 13.18
C LYS A 104 -3.79 -0.89 12.84
N MET A 105 -2.53 -0.82 12.43
CA MET A 105 -1.67 -1.99 12.24
C MET A 105 -0.43 -1.91 13.13
N TYR A 106 0.10 -3.08 13.49
CA TYR A 106 1.27 -3.20 14.35
C TYR A 106 2.44 -3.79 13.57
N MET A 107 3.62 -3.21 13.69
CA MET A 107 4.81 -3.54 12.90
C MET A 107 5.93 -3.93 13.85
N LEU A 108 6.34 -5.19 13.82
CA LEU A 108 7.52 -5.71 14.49
C LEU A 108 8.71 -5.59 13.53
N ILE A 109 9.65 -4.71 13.83
CA ILE A 109 10.91 -4.60 13.08
C ILE A 109 11.97 -5.38 13.85
N ALA A 110 12.11 -6.67 13.55
CA ALA A 110 13.05 -7.54 14.26
C ALA A 110 14.51 -7.18 13.95
N ARG A 111 14.78 -6.71 12.72
CA ARG A 111 16.09 -6.22 12.28
C ARG A 111 15.91 -5.23 11.14
N GLN A 112 16.55 -4.06 11.21
CA GLN A 112 16.67 -3.21 10.02
C GLN A 112 17.77 -3.72 9.10
N GLY A 113 17.60 -3.50 7.79
CA GLY A 113 18.65 -3.76 6.82
C GLY A 113 19.90 -2.92 7.10
N ALA A 114 21.05 -3.40 6.66
CA ALA A 114 22.33 -2.72 6.86
C ALA A 114 22.48 -1.45 6.00
N SER A 115 21.68 -1.29 4.95
CA SER A 115 21.57 -0.02 4.25
C SER A 115 20.75 0.99 5.07
N GLU A 116 21.00 2.27 4.87
CA GLU A 116 20.10 3.34 5.37
C GLU A 116 18.89 3.55 4.44
N GLU A 117 18.91 2.92 3.26
CA GLU A 117 17.88 3.01 2.23
C GLU A 117 16.66 2.13 2.52
N HIS A 118 15.47 2.62 2.16
CA HIS A 118 14.19 1.89 2.21
C HIS A 118 13.31 2.32 1.03
N PRO A 119 12.36 1.47 0.58
CA PRO A 119 11.41 1.86 -0.46
C PRO A 119 10.41 2.90 0.07
N LEU A 120 9.80 3.62 -0.85
CA LEU A 120 8.57 4.38 -0.65
C LEU A 120 7.39 3.69 -1.35
N LEU A 121 6.17 4.14 -1.08
CA LEU A 121 5.06 3.81 -1.98
C LEU A 121 5.37 4.41 -3.36
N GLY A 122 5.13 3.64 -4.42
CA GLY A 122 5.59 3.95 -5.78
C GLY A 122 6.74 3.07 -6.24
N ASP A 123 7.55 2.53 -5.32
CA ASP A 123 8.66 1.66 -5.68
C ASP A 123 8.23 0.21 -5.99
N GLN A 124 9.07 -0.49 -6.75
CA GLN A 124 9.05 -1.95 -6.83
C GLN A 124 9.95 -2.54 -5.75
N VAL A 125 9.41 -3.46 -4.94
CA VAL A 125 10.12 -4.13 -3.85
C VAL A 125 10.45 -5.57 -4.22
N VAL A 126 11.62 -6.05 -3.77
CA VAL A 126 12.05 -7.46 -3.87
C VAL A 126 12.09 -8.06 -2.48
N VAL A 127 11.28 -9.08 -2.23
CA VAL A 127 11.05 -9.64 -0.89
C VAL A 127 11.01 -11.16 -0.90
N LYS A 128 11.22 -11.75 0.29
CA LYS A 128 10.64 -13.06 0.65
C LYS A 128 9.57 -12.81 1.70
N TYR A 129 8.50 -13.57 1.68
CA TYR A 129 7.38 -13.29 2.57
C TYR A 129 6.59 -14.54 2.96
N GLU A 130 5.85 -14.42 4.06
CA GLU A 130 4.85 -15.39 4.50
C GLU A 130 3.63 -14.61 5.01
N ALA A 131 2.45 -14.93 4.49
CA ALA A 131 1.16 -14.43 4.95
C ALA A 131 0.43 -15.55 5.71
N SER A 132 -0.08 -15.25 6.90
CA SER A 132 -0.82 -16.21 7.72
C SER A 132 -1.96 -15.54 8.48
N TYR A 133 -2.94 -16.33 8.91
CA TYR A 133 -3.87 -15.88 9.94
C TYR A 133 -3.22 -15.91 11.32
N MET A 134 -3.82 -15.23 12.30
CA MET A 134 -3.34 -15.22 13.70
C MET A 134 -3.30 -16.61 14.37
N ASN A 135 -3.97 -17.62 13.83
CA ASN A 135 -3.86 -19.00 14.32
C ASN A 135 -2.67 -19.78 13.72
N GLY A 136 -1.81 -19.11 12.93
CA GLY A 136 -0.62 -19.70 12.30
C GLY A 136 -0.90 -20.46 11.00
N ILE A 137 -2.14 -20.49 10.49
CA ILE A 137 -2.42 -21.10 9.19
C ILE A 137 -1.91 -20.17 8.09
N VAL A 138 -0.84 -20.61 7.41
CA VAL A 138 -0.27 -19.95 6.23
C VAL A 138 -1.29 -19.90 5.09
N GLN A 139 -1.45 -18.72 4.50
CA GLN A 139 -2.32 -18.45 3.35
C GLN A 139 -1.52 -18.36 2.05
N ASP A 140 -0.35 -17.72 2.11
CA ASP A 140 0.57 -17.59 0.98
C ASP A 140 2.01 -17.42 1.51
N ALA A 141 3.01 -17.81 0.72
CA ALA A 141 4.40 -17.59 1.06
C ALA A 141 5.30 -17.73 -0.18
N SER A 142 6.39 -16.95 -0.19
CA SER A 142 7.53 -17.19 -1.06
C SER A 142 8.83 -17.22 -0.26
N ASN A 143 9.53 -18.35 -0.34
CA ASN A 143 10.87 -18.53 0.23
C ASN A 143 12.00 -18.16 -0.75
N VAL A 144 11.63 -17.83 -1.99
CA VAL A 144 12.51 -17.24 -3.01
C VAL A 144 12.11 -15.79 -3.24
N GLU A 145 13.03 -14.99 -3.76
CA GLU A 145 12.76 -13.59 -4.08
C GLU A 145 11.59 -13.45 -5.07
N VAL A 146 10.70 -12.51 -4.76
CA VAL A 146 9.59 -12.09 -5.61
C VAL A 146 9.51 -10.57 -5.62
N SER A 147 9.09 -10.02 -6.76
CA SER A 147 8.94 -8.58 -6.93
C SER A 147 7.47 -8.16 -6.90
N PHE A 148 7.20 -7.01 -6.27
CA PHE A 148 5.88 -6.39 -6.25
C PHE A 148 5.98 -4.88 -6.45
N ASN A 149 5.04 -4.30 -7.18
CA ASN A 149 4.85 -2.85 -7.20
C ASN A 149 4.00 -2.45 -5.99
N THR A 150 4.44 -1.45 -5.23
CA THR A 150 3.78 -1.07 -3.97
C THR A 150 2.43 -0.37 -4.14
N LEU A 151 2.15 0.17 -5.33
CA LEU A 151 0.87 0.83 -5.65
C LEU A 151 -0.16 -0.09 -6.33
N GLY A 152 0.21 -1.31 -6.71
CA GLY A 152 -0.63 -2.18 -7.54
C GLY A 152 -0.69 -3.63 -7.07
N GLY A 153 -1.90 -4.13 -6.79
CA GLY A 153 -2.16 -5.56 -6.58
C GLY A 153 -1.70 -6.13 -5.22
N LEU A 154 -1.19 -5.28 -4.33
CA LEU A 154 -0.86 -5.64 -2.95
C LEU A 154 -1.95 -5.17 -1.98
N THR A 155 -2.03 -5.82 -0.82
CA THR A 155 -2.82 -5.31 0.29
C THR A 155 -2.14 -4.09 0.92
N GLU A 156 -2.90 -3.05 1.24
CA GLU A 156 -2.40 -1.81 1.86
C GLU A 156 -1.42 -2.05 3.01
N GLY A 157 -1.78 -2.90 3.97
CA GLY A 157 -0.94 -3.13 5.15
C GLY A 157 0.41 -3.76 4.82
N PHE A 158 0.48 -4.57 3.75
CA PHE A 158 1.74 -5.16 3.27
C PHE A 158 2.60 -4.09 2.58
N ALA A 159 2.03 -3.34 1.64
CA ALA A 159 2.73 -2.31 0.89
C ALA A 159 3.31 -1.23 1.84
N TRP A 160 2.48 -0.71 2.74
CA TRP A 160 2.91 0.27 3.74
C TRP A 160 3.99 -0.28 4.67
N PHE A 161 3.93 -1.56 5.03
CA PHE A 161 4.94 -2.18 5.88
C PHE A 161 6.31 -2.29 5.18
N CYS A 162 6.34 -2.60 3.89
CA CYS A 162 7.59 -2.62 3.12
C CYS A 162 8.34 -1.29 3.21
N THR A 163 7.64 -0.15 3.23
CA THR A 163 8.26 1.19 3.38
C THR A 163 8.95 1.42 4.73
N LYS A 164 8.77 0.52 5.71
CA LYS A 164 9.33 0.65 7.07
C LYS A 164 10.55 -0.24 7.31
N LEU A 165 10.94 -1.04 6.31
CA LEU A 165 12.10 -1.91 6.36
C LEU A 165 13.19 -1.39 5.42
N ASN A 166 14.38 -1.19 5.97
CA ASN A 166 15.57 -0.91 5.19
C ASN A 166 16.02 -2.18 4.45
N VAL A 167 16.65 -1.99 3.30
CA VAL A 167 17.23 -3.08 2.51
C VAL A 167 18.63 -3.47 3.01
N GLY A 168 19.11 -4.63 2.56
CA GLY A 168 20.49 -5.06 2.82
C GLY A 168 21.51 -4.35 1.94
N THR A 169 22.77 -4.77 2.03
CA THR A 169 23.83 -4.28 1.12
C THR A 169 23.82 -4.96 -0.26
N GLY A 170 22.83 -5.84 -0.50
CA GLY A 170 22.64 -6.55 -1.75
C GLY A 170 23.06 -8.01 -1.66
N TYR A 171 23.61 -8.52 -2.77
CA TYR A 171 23.99 -9.92 -2.93
C TYR A 171 25.51 -10.12 -2.93
N ASP A 172 25.95 -11.34 -2.60
CA ASP A 172 27.36 -11.73 -2.58
C ASP A 172 27.85 -11.92 -4.02
N ALA A 173 28.29 -10.84 -4.65
CA ALA A 173 28.70 -10.87 -6.06
C ALA A 173 29.86 -11.83 -6.35
N GLU A 174 30.62 -12.26 -5.35
CA GLU A 174 31.78 -13.14 -5.50
C GLU A 174 31.42 -14.63 -5.42
N ASN A 175 30.34 -14.99 -4.72
CA ASN A 175 29.96 -16.38 -4.44
C ASN A 175 28.55 -16.76 -4.92
N GLN A 176 28.14 -16.28 -6.10
CA GLN A 176 26.89 -16.70 -6.73
C GLN A 176 27.00 -18.11 -7.35
N PRO A 177 26.04 -19.02 -7.08
CA PRO A 177 25.93 -20.31 -7.77
C PRO A 177 25.64 -20.18 -9.27
N ASP A 178 26.09 -21.15 -10.07
CA ASP A 178 25.83 -21.21 -11.52
C ASP A 178 24.37 -21.58 -11.88
N ASP A 179 23.53 -21.91 -10.89
CA ASP A 179 22.14 -22.34 -11.08
C ASP A 179 21.12 -21.19 -11.12
N GLY A 180 21.59 -19.95 -10.97
CA GLY A 180 20.76 -18.75 -10.98
C GLY A 180 20.15 -18.39 -9.62
N THR A 181 20.42 -19.16 -8.56
CA THR A 181 20.03 -18.79 -7.19
C THR A 181 20.81 -17.56 -6.73
N ILE A 182 20.11 -16.59 -6.12
CA ILE A 182 20.75 -15.41 -5.54
C ILE A 182 21.18 -15.67 -4.10
N VAL A 183 22.48 -15.52 -3.82
CA VAL A 183 23.02 -15.51 -2.45
C VAL A 183 23.09 -14.08 -1.94
N TRP A 184 22.25 -13.74 -0.98
CA TRP A 184 22.18 -12.41 -0.35
C TRP A 184 23.22 -12.26 0.77
N ASN A 185 23.68 -11.04 1.05
CA ASN A 185 24.65 -10.75 2.13
C ASN A 185 24.09 -11.00 3.56
N ASN A 186 22.84 -11.45 3.66
CA ASN A 186 22.14 -11.82 4.88
C ASN A 186 22.02 -10.68 5.92
N ASP A 187 22.04 -9.44 5.44
CA ASP A 187 21.98 -8.21 6.21
C ASP A 187 20.77 -7.34 5.84
N TYR A 188 19.76 -7.94 5.19
CA TYR A 188 18.51 -7.30 4.82
C TYR A 188 17.55 -7.11 6.01
N GLY A 189 16.59 -6.19 5.84
CA GLY A 189 15.55 -5.93 6.84
C GLY A 189 14.64 -7.13 7.03
N ILE A 190 14.26 -7.39 8.28
CA ILE A 190 13.40 -8.50 8.67
C ILE A 190 12.36 -7.98 9.65
N GLY A 191 11.09 -8.26 9.34
CA GLY A 191 10.02 -7.89 10.23
C GLY A 191 8.73 -8.63 9.97
N ALA A 192 7.74 -8.33 10.80
CA ALA A 192 6.39 -8.80 10.63
C ALA A 192 5.39 -7.67 10.87
N VAL A 193 4.26 -7.67 10.16
CA VAL A 193 3.15 -6.74 10.38
C VAL A 193 1.87 -7.51 10.68
N PHE A 194 1.13 -7.02 11.67
CA PHE A 194 -0.17 -7.51 12.10
C PHE A 194 -1.23 -6.53 11.60
N VAL A 195 -2.02 -6.98 10.62
CA VAL A 195 -2.83 -6.13 9.75
C VAL A 195 -4.32 -6.43 9.98
N PRO A 196 -5.15 -5.42 10.29
CA PRO A 196 -6.60 -5.60 10.31
C PRO A 196 -7.10 -5.88 8.89
N SER A 197 -8.19 -6.63 8.77
CA SER A 197 -8.72 -7.05 7.46
C SER A 197 -9.01 -5.89 6.51
N GLY A 198 -9.36 -4.70 7.02
CA GLY A 198 -9.59 -3.48 6.24
C GLY A 198 -8.37 -3.02 5.42
N LEU A 199 -7.15 -3.34 5.87
CA LEU A 199 -5.90 -3.11 5.12
C LEU A 199 -5.40 -4.38 4.43
N ALA A 200 -6.24 -5.41 4.35
CA ALA A 200 -5.95 -6.70 3.75
C ALA A 200 -7.10 -7.13 2.84
N TYR A 201 -7.73 -8.27 3.12
CA TYR A 201 -8.67 -8.92 2.21
C TYR A 201 -10.14 -8.64 2.52
N TYR A 202 -10.45 -7.57 3.25
CA TYR A 202 -11.83 -7.18 3.61
C TYR A 202 -12.76 -7.12 2.39
N SER A 203 -12.30 -6.53 1.28
CA SER A 203 -13.07 -6.39 0.04
C SER A 203 -13.49 -7.73 -0.59
N SER A 204 -12.79 -8.83 -0.25
CA SER A 204 -13.14 -10.19 -0.67
C SER A 204 -14.15 -10.89 0.26
N GLY A 205 -14.63 -10.19 1.29
CA GLY A 205 -15.48 -10.75 2.35
C GLY A 205 -14.71 -11.52 3.41
N ASN A 206 -13.37 -11.37 3.47
CA ASN A 206 -12.54 -11.96 4.50
C ASN A 206 -12.25 -10.94 5.61
N TYR A 207 -12.82 -11.18 6.78
CA TYR A 207 -12.77 -10.26 7.92
C TYR A 207 -11.68 -10.63 8.95
N ASN A 208 -10.84 -11.63 8.66
CA ASN A 208 -9.78 -12.04 9.58
C ASN A 208 -8.57 -11.10 9.49
N PRO A 209 -7.94 -10.74 10.62
CA PRO A 209 -6.63 -10.13 10.61
C PRO A 209 -5.55 -11.07 10.04
N TYR A 210 -4.52 -10.47 9.44
CA TYR A 210 -3.40 -11.16 8.83
C TYR A 210 -2.09 -10.82 9.53
N ILE A 211 -1.14 -11.76 9.48
CA ILE A 211 0.24 -11.57 9.84
C ILE A 211 1.07 -11.77 8.58
N PHE A 212 1.82 -10.75 8.17
CA PHE A 212 2.81 -10.86 7.11
C PHE A 212 4.20 -10.81 7.70
N LYS A 213 5.06 -11.79 7.40
CA LYS A 213 6.50 -11.74 7.67
C LYS A 213 7.19 -11.36 6.36
N VAL A 214 8.18 -10.47 6.44
CA VAL A 214 8.87 -9.93 5.26
C VAL A 214 10.37 -9.91 5.52
N ASP A 215 11.12 -10.48 4.58
CA ASP A 215 12.54 -10.26 4.37
C ASP A 215 12.68 -9.23 3.23
N MET A 216 13.15 -8.02 3.53
CA MET A 216 13.20 -6.87 2.62
C MET A 216 14.55 -6.79 1.89
N LEU A 217 14.65 -7.39 0.71
CA LEU A 217 15.93 -7.67 0.07
C LEU A 217 16.49 -6.47 -0.71
N ALA A 218 15.67 -5.87 -1.58
CA ALA A 218 16.03 -4.76 -2.45
C ALA A 218 14.78 -3.99 -2.88
N TYR A 219 14.98 -2.82 -3.48
CA TYR A 219 13.92 -2.08 -4.19
C TYR A 219 14.50 -1.39 -5.42
N SER A 220 13.63 -0.96 -6.33
CA SER A 220 13.96 -0.12 -7.48
C SER A 220 12.83 0.87 -7.71
N LEU A 221 13.19 2.02 -8.29
CA LEU A 221 12.22 2.98 -8.80
C LEU A 221 11.33 2.28 -9.82
N ALA A 222 10.03 2.52 -9.71
CA ALA A 222 9.06 2.12 -10.71
C ALA A 222 8.31 3.37 -11.16
N ASP A 223 7.97 3.35 -12.43
CA ASP A 223 7.11 4.30 -13.12
C ASP A 223 5.98 3.41 -13.67
N GLN A 224 4.75 3.76 -13.33
CA GLN A 224 3.58 2.89 -13.45
C GLN A 224 2.49 3.46 -14.36
N ASP A 225 2.77 4.55 -15.07
CA ASP A 225 1.75 5.32 -15.77
C ASP A 225 1.05 4.51 -16.85
N GLN A 226 -0.21 4.87 -17.09
CA GLN A 226 -1.07 4.14 -17.99
C GLN A 226 -1.85 5.07 -18.91
N ILE A 227 -1.73 4.87 -20.21
CA ILE A 227 -2.63 5.51 -21.18
C ILE A 227 -3.80 4.58 -21.49
N TYR A 228 -5.03 5.12 -21.53
CA TYR A 228 -6.18 4.39 -22.06
C TYR A 228 -6.11 4.28 -23.59
N ASP A 229 -5.74 3.10 -24.10
CA ASP A 229 -5.76 2.84 -25.54
C ASP A 229 -7.17 2.46 -26.01
N PHE A 230 -7.83 3.40 -26.70
CA PHE A 230 -9.16 3.21 -27.30
C PHE A 230 -9.24 2.07 -28.33
N ASN A 231 -8.13 1.70 -28.99
CA ASN A 231 -8.11 0.63 -29.98
C ASN A 231 -8.18 -0.75 -29.32
N THR A 232 -7.41 -0.94 -28.24
CA THR A 232 -7.41 -2.17 -27.45
C THR A 232 -8.47 -2.18 -26.35
N ARG A 233 -9.06 -1.02 -26.03
CA ARG A 233 -9.98 -0.80 -24.90
C ARG A 233 -9.35 -1.24 -23.58
N SER A 234 -8.07 -0.95 -23.42
CA SER A 234 -7.26 -1.32 -22.26
C SER A 234 -6.36 -0.16 -21.89
N TYR A 235 -6.07 -0.03 -20.60
CA TYR A 235 -4.91 0.71 -20.15
C TYR A 235 -3.65 -0.02 -20.61
N ILE A 236 -2.70 0.74 -21.15
CA ILE A 236 -1.38 0.27 -21.55
C ILE A 236 -0.35 1.06 -20.77
N SER A 237 0.67 0.36 -20.26
CA SER A 237 1.79 1.02 -19.59
C SER A 237 2.44 2.00 -20.55
N SER A 238 2.51 3.26 -20.14
CA SER A 238 3.11 4.36 -20.87
C SER A 238 3.97 5.20 -19.93
N PRO A 239 5.09 4.63 -19.46
CA PRO A 239 5.95 5.29 -18.49
C PRO A 239 6.37 6.67 -18.99
N ASP A 240 6.09 7.71 -18.22
CA ASP A 240 6.39 9.09 -18.57
C ASP A 240 7.80 9.54 -18.15
N GLY A 241 8.56 8.65 -17.51
CA GLY A 241 9.92 8.91 -17.05
C GLY A 241 10.02 9.42 -15.61
N ILE A 242 8.90 9.72 -14.97
CA ILE A 242 8.80 10.11 -13.57
C ILE A 242 8.55 8.86 -12.72
N PRO A 243 9.45 8.53 -11.77
CA PRO A 243 9.17 7.48 -10.81
C PRO A 243 7.91 7.81 -9.98
N SER A 244 6.97 6.88 -9.88
CA SER A 244 5.68 7.05 -9.20
C SER A 244 5.76 7.54 -7.76
N ARG A 245 6.89 7.32 -7.08
CA ARG A 245 7.11 7.83 -5.73
C ARG A 245 7.38 9.34 -5.67
N LEU A 246 7.78 9.96 -6.78
CA LEU A 246 8.07 11.40 -6.89
C LEU A 246 6.81 12.22 -7.17
N GLU A 247 5.71 11.53 -7.50
CA GLU A 247 4.40 12.13 -7.78
C GLU A 247 3.52 12.23 -6.52
N ASP A 248 4.10 11.96 -5.34
CA ASP A 248 3.56 12.38 -4.04
C ASP A 248 3.89 13.87 -3.83
N LEU A 249 3.16 14.73 -4.54
CA LEU A 249 3.30 16.18 -4.56
C LEU A 249 3.01 16.80 -3.18
N ASN A 250 2.09 16.21 -2.43
CA ASN A 250 1.71 16.73 -1.12
C ASN A 250 2.62 16.24 0.03
N GLY A 251 3.46 15.23 -0.22
CA GLY A 251 4.46 14.69 0.69
C GLY A 251 3.88 13.86 1.84
N ASN A 252 2.68 13.29 1.68
CA ASN A 252 2.03 12.45 2.68
C ASN A 252 2.51 10.99 2.65
N GLY A 253 3.29 10.62 1.63
CA GLY A 253 3.83 9.29 1.40
C GLY A 253 2.94 8.37 0.55
N ASP A 254 1.89 8.88 -0.09
CA ASP A 254 0.91 8.14 -0.87
C ASP A 254 0.57 8.85 -2.20
N PRO A 255 1.23 8.53 -3.31
CA PRO A 255 0.99 9.18 -4.60
C PRO A 255 -0.38 8.85 -5.23
N ARG A 256 -1.21 8.02 -4.59
CA ARG A 256 -2.53 7.63 -5.12
C ARG A 256 -3.61 8.66 -4.87
N ASP A 257 -3.35 9.65 -4.02
CA ASP A 257 -4.30 10.70 -3.68
C ASP A 257 -3.95 12.08 -4.27
N ASP A 258 -2.92 12.14 -5.11
CA ASP A 258 -2.54 13.30 -5.89
C ASP A 258 -3.05 13.18 -7.33
N ASP A 259 -3.87 14.16 -7.72
CA ASP A 259 -4.61 14.27 -8.99
C ASP A 259 -4.66 15.77 -9.33
N SER A 260 -3.74 16.19 -10.21
CA SER A 260 -3.45 17.61 -10.47
C SER A 260 -4.53 18.31 -11.30
N ASP A 261 -5.09 17.62 -12.31
CA ASP A 261 -6.13 18.17 -13.19
C ASP A 261 -7.57 17.89 -12.69
N GLY A 262 -7.72 16.96 -11.73
CA GLY A 262 -8.97 16.60 -11.10
C GLY A 262 -9.87 15.69 -11.94
N ASP A 263 -9.32 14.93 -12.89
CA ASP A 263 -10.09 14.02 -13.74
C ASP A 263 -10.45 12.68 -13.07
N GLY A 264 -9.83 12.41 -11.91
CA GLY A 264 -10.02 11.20 -11.11
C GLY A 264 -9.02 10.08 -11.39
N ILE A 265 -7.98 10.32 -12.20
CA ILE A 265 -6.79 9.51 -12.36
C ILE A 265 -5.69 10.16 -11.52
N ALA A 266 -5.02 9.38 -10.67
CA ALA A 266 -3.91 9.91 -9.91
C ALA A 266 -2.70 10.06 -10.84
N ASN A 267 -1.87 11.09 -10.64
CA ASN A 267 -0.76 11.44 -11.54
C ASN A 267 0.11 10.23 -11.91
N TYR A 268 0.44 9.37 -10.93
CA TYR A 268 1.25 8.15 -11.16
C TYR A 268 0.62 7.07 -12.09
N LEU A 269 -0.61 7.29 -12.54
CA LEU A 269 -1.34 6.50 -13.51
C LEU A 269 -1.83 7.33 -14.70
N ASP A 270 -1.68 8.65 -14.66
CA ASP A 270 -1.97 9.57 -15.74
C ASP A 270 -0.70 9.79 -16.58
N ALA A 271 -0.85 10.22 -17.83
CA ALA A 271 0.28 10.54 -18.69
C ALA A 271 0.22 11.99 -19.20
N ASP A 272 -0.77 12.76 -18.74
CA ASP A 272 -1.05 14.16 -19.06
C ASP A 272 -1.63 14.81 -17.79
N ASP A 273 -0.77 15.01 -16.78
CA ASP A 273 -1.14 15.34 -15.39
C ASP A 273 -1.87 16.68 -15.23
N ASP A 274 -1.78 17.58 -16.21
CA ASP A 274 -2.46 18.88 -16.23
C ASP A 274 -3.53 19.00 -17.32
N ASN A 275 -3.63 17.99 -18.19
CA ASN A 275 -4.63 17.84 -19.24
C ASN A 275 -4.64 19.00 -20.24
N ASP A 276 -3.45 19.50 -20.54
CA ASP A 276 -3.22 20.55 -21.53
C ASP A 276 -3.13 19.97 -22.97
N GLY A 277 -2.92 18.65 -23.08
CA GLY A 277 -2.84 17.88 -24.32
C GLY A 277 -1.41 17.59 -24.80
N ILE A 278 -0.39 17.99 -24.05
CA ILE A 278 0.98 17.51 -24.11
C ILE A 278 1.10 16.36 -23.09
N LEU A 279 2.02 15.42 -23.30
CA LEU A 279 2.19 14.33 -22.32
C LEU A 279 3.22 14.77 -21.30
N THR A 280 3.05 14.38 -20.04
CA THR A 280 3.97 14.63 -18.91
C THR A 280 5.42 14.31 -19.27
N LEU A 281 5.66 13.21 -20.01
CA LEU A 281 6.97 12.79 -20.54
C LEU A 281 7.70 13.86 -21.37
N TYR A 282 6.94 14.75 -22.00
CA TYR A 282 7.42 15.81 -22.87
C TYR A 282 7.48 17.17 -22.17
N GLU A 283 7.22 17.22 -20.86
CA GLU A 283 7.20 18.44 -20.04
C GLU A 283 8.08 18.30 -18.79
N TYR A 284 8.34 17.07 -18.34
CA TYR A 284 9.25 16.82 -17.23
C TYR A 284 10.72 17.08 -17.59
N ASP A 285 11.35 18.05 -16.92
CA ASP A 285 12.76 18.44 -17.10
C ASP A 285 13.07 18.72 -18.59
N VAL A 286 12.19 19.52 -19.21
CA VAL A 286 12.38 20.05 -20.57
C VAL A 286 12.03 21.53 -20.64
N LEU A 287 12.71 22.25 -21.54
CA LEU A 287 12.43 23.66 -21.74
C LEU A 287 11.26 23.85 -22.73
N PRO A 288 10.41 24.86 -22.53
CA PRO A 288 9.37 25.22 -23.48
C PRO A 288 9.99 25.58 -24.83
N ASP A 289 9.28 25.32 -25.92
CA ASP A 289 9.69 25.68 -27.29
C ASP A 289 9.70 27.20 -27.47
N ASN A 290 10.76 27.83 -26.98
CA ASN A 290 10.97 29.27 -27.00
C ASN A 290 11.08 29.83 -28.43
N ASN A 291 11.26 28.95 -29.43
CA ASN A 291 11.44 29.32 -30.82
C ASN A 291 10.23 28.97 -31.70
N ASN A 292 9.18 28.38 -31.11
CA ASN A 292 7.87 28.10 -31.68
C ASN A 292 7.94 27.24 -32.97
N ASN A 293 8.92 26.34 -33.06
CA ASN A 293 9.12 25.42 -34.19
C ASN A 293 8.36 24.08 -34.06
N GLY A 294 7.64 23.88 -32.95
CA GLY A 294 6.93 22.65 -32.60
C GLY A 294 7.82 21.55 -32.03
N ILE A 295 8.98 21.90 -31.47
CA ILE A 295 9.94 21.01 -30.83
C ILE A 295 10.29 21.62 -29.48
N ILE A 296 9.94 20.94 -28.39
CA ILE A 296 10.40 21.25 -27.02
C ILE A 296 11.93 21.35 -27.01
N ASP A 297 12.46 22.39 -26.38
CA ASP A 297 13.91 22.55 -26.23
C ASP A 297 14.38 21.56 -25.14
N GLU A 298 15.54 20.92 -25.32
CA GLU A 298 16.01 19.96 -24.31
C GLU A 298 16.27 20.70 -22.98
N GLY A 299 15.76 20.14 -21.88
CA GLY A 299 15.96 20.62 -20.52
C GLY A 299 17.43 20.73 -20.13
N ASP A 300 17.69 21.26 -18.94
CA ASP A 300 19.07 21.24 -18.43
C ASP A 300 19.52 19.83 -18.00
N GLY A 301 18.57 18.91 -17.86
CA GLY A 301 18.80 17.49 -17.63
C GLY A 301 19.34 17.22 -16.23
N ASP A 302 19.05 18.10 -15.27
CA ASP A 302 19.47 17.97 -13.88
C ASP A 302 18.54 17.07 -13.05
N GLY A 303 17.41 16.65 -13.63
CA GLY A 303 16.41 15.79 -13.03
C GLY A 303 15.43 16.52 -12.10
N ILE A 304 15.40 17.86 -12.14
CA ILE A 304 14.44 18.71 -11.43
C ILE A 304 13.39 19.19 -12.44
N PRO A 305 12.09 19.16 -12.08
CA PRO A 305 11.07 19.75 -12.93
C PRO A 305 11.31 21.24 -13.17
N ASP A 306 11.20 21.65 -14.44
CA ASP A 306 11.24 23.05 -14.83
C ASP A 306 9.95 23.79 -14.39
N ASP A 307 10.09 25.08 -14.08
CA ASP A 307 9.00 26.03 -13.78
C ASP A 307 9.30 27.29 -14.61
N SER A 308 8.82 27.26 -15.85
CA SER A 308 9.20 28.18 -16.92
C SER A 308 8.66 29.59 -16.74
N ASP A 309 7.50 29.72 -16.09
CA ASP A 309 6.85 31.00 -15.86
C ASP A 309 7.13 31.57 -14.44
N GLY A 310 7.65 30.73 -13.54
CA GLY A 310 8.12 31.07 -12.21
C GLY A 310 7.01 31.26 -11.18
N ASP A 311 5.84 30.66 -11.40
CA ASP A 311 4.70 30.75 -10.49
C ASP A 311 4.73 29.73 -9.35
N GLY A 312 5.63 28.74 -9.43
CA GLY A 312 5.85 27.70 -8.44
C GLY A 312 5.13 26.38 -8.71
N ILE A 313 4.44 26.25 -9.85
CA ILE A 313 3.89 24.99 -10.37
C ILE A 313 4.85 24.48 -11.46
N PRO A 314 5.35 23.24 -11.36
CA PRO A 314 6.15 22.65 -12.42
C PRO A 314 5.41 22.60 -13.77
N ASP A 315 6.16 22.73 -14.86
CA ASP A 315 5.62 22.79 -16.22
C ASP A 315 4.69 21.62 -16.55
N TYR A 316 5.03 20.40 -16.13
CA TYR A 316 4.23 19.19 -16.35
C TYR A 316 2.92 19.12 -15.53
N LEU A 317 2.71 20.11 -14.64
CA LEU A 317 1.52 20.29 -13.81
C LEU A 317 0.84 21.64 -14.09
N ASP A 318 1.32 22.42 -15.06
CA ASP A 318 0.86 23.78 -15.36
C ASP A 318 0.20 23.89 -16.75
N PRO A 319 -1.14 23.85 -16.82
CA PRO A 319 -1.85 23.88 -18.09
C PRO A 319 -1.76 25.23 -18.81
N ASP A 320 -1.30 26.28 -18.12
CA ASP A 320 -1.12 27.63 -18.69
C ASP A 320 0.27 27.83 -19.31
N ASN A 321 1.22 26.88 -19.15
CA ASN A 321 2.58 26.95 -19.69
C ASN A 321 2.67 26.62 -21.20
N GLN A 322 1.53 26.63 -21.90
CA GLN A 322 1.49 26.43 -23.34
C GLN A 322 2.44 27.38 -24.08
N ILE A 323 3.44 26.75 -24.70
CA ILE A 323 4.28 27.23 -25.78
C ILE A 323 3.51 28.27 -26.62
N GLY A 324 3.82 29.54 -26.39
CA GLY A 324 3.45 30.65 -27.25
C GLY A 324 1.99 30.70 -27.70
N SER A 325 1.08 31.10 -26.82
CA SER A 325 -0.17 31.76 -27.28
C SER A 325 0.15 33.16 -27.82
N GLY A 326 0.84 33.19 -28.97
CA GLY A 326 1.09 34.38 -29.76
C GLY A 326 -0.24 35.06 -30.12
N LYS A 327 -0.48 36.22 -29.50
CA LYS A 327 -1.39 37.23 -30.03
C LYS A 327 -0.75 38.00 -31.19
#